data_AF-A0A101Y192-F1
#
_entry.id   AF-A0A101Y192-F1
#
_cell.length_a   1.000
_cell.length_b   1.000
_cell.length_c   1.000
_cell.angle_alpha   90.00
_cell.angle_beta   90.00
_cell.angle_gamma   90.00
#
_symmetry.space_group_name_H-M   'P 1'
#
loop_
_entity.id
_entity.type
_entity.pdbx_description
1 polymer ?
#
loop_
_entity_poly.entity_id
_entity_poly.type
_entity_poly.pdbx_seq_one_letter_code
_entity_poly.pdbx_strand_id
1 'polypeptide(L)'
;MDWHGKTVGYAITGSHCTFAEVMPQIQRFMDGGAKVVPIVSASVLNTDTRFGTSENWLKQLKDITGNDIISTIVDAEPLGPSKLLDVLTIAPCTGNTTSKLANAMTDSPVLMAAKSQMRNGRPLVLAISTNDGLGLNAANIAKLLVAKHIYFVPFGQDNPEGKPNSLVARMELIPEACYAALQGKQLQPMIIERFHSA
;
A
#
# COMPACT_ATOMS: atom_id res chain seq x y z
N MET A 1 -6.23 0.20 -18.42
CA MET A 1 -6.78 1.19 -17.45
C MET A 1 -6.14 2.51 -17.81
N ASP A 2 -6.94 3.57 -17.93
CA ASP A 2 -6.44 4.92 -18.24
C ASP A 2 -6.26 5.71 -16.93
N TRP A 3 -5.01 6.09 -16.63
CA TRP A 3 -4.64 6.85 -15.44
C TRP A 3 -4.31 8.33 -15.74
N HIS A 4 -4.53 8.80 -16.97
CA HIS A 4 -4.30 10.20 -17.31
C HIS A 4 -5.09 11.15 -16.40
N GLY A 5 -4.40 12.17 -15.90
CA GLY A 5 -4.96 13.15 -14.97
C GLY A 5 -5.25 12.59 -13.57
N LYS A 6 -4.79 11.37 -13.23
CA LYS A 6 -4.86 10.79 -11.88
C LYS A 6 -3.53 10.90 -11.16
N THR A 7 -3.60 11.27 -9.89
CA THR A 7 -2.44 11.24 -8.98
C THR A 7 -2.59 10.10 -7.98
N VAL A 8 -1.64 9.17 -7.99
CA VAL A 8 -1.58 8.00 -7.11
C VAL A 8 -0.53 8.24 -6.04
N GLY A 9 -0.93 8.23 -4.77
CA GLY A 9 0.03 8.09 -3.68
C GLY A 9 0.44 6.63 -3.55
N TYR A 10 1.73 6.33 -3.64
CA TYR A 10 2.24 4.98 -3.53
C TYR A 10 3.09 4.86 -2.26
N ALA A 11 2.46 4.37 -1.19
CA ALA A 11 3.07 4.27 0.12
C ALA A 11 3.68 2.89 0.37
N ILE A 12 4.94 2.85 0.79
CA ILE A 12 5.70 1.62 0.99
C ILE A 12 6.11 1.51 2.46
N THR A 13 5.78 0.38 3.07
CA THR A 13 6.18 0.04 4.44
C THR A 13 7.24 -1.07 4.44
N GLY A 14 7.59 -1.66 5.58
CA GLY A 14 8.51 -2.81 5.63
C GLY A 14 7.99 -4.04 4.86
N SER A 15 8.45 -5.25 5.18
CA SER A 15 8.20 -6.46 4.34
C SER A 15 8.95 -6.41 3.01
N HIS A 16 10.25 -6.09 3.09
CA HIS A 16 11.19 -5.96 1.96
C HIS A 16 11.18 -7.13 0.97
N CYS A 17 10.79 -8.34 1.41
CA CYS A 17 10.66 -9.50 0.54
C CYS A 17 9.63 -9.32 -0.58
N THR A 18 8.69 -8.38 -0.45
CA THR A 18 7.64 -8.10 -1.44
C THR A 18 7.94 -6.91 -2.35
N PHE A 19 9.09 -6.24 -2.19
CA PHE A 19 9.41 -5.05 -2.99
C PHE A 19 9.60 -5.39 -4.47
N ALA A 20 10.15 -6.56 -4.77
CA ALA A 20 10.26 -7.05 -6.15
C ALA A 20 8.91 -7.22 -6.85
N GLU A 21 7.84 -7.53 -6.11
CA GLU A 21 6.47 -7.63 -6.67
C GLU A 21 5.79 -6.25 -6.79
N VAL A 22 6.20 -5.30 -5.96
CA VAL A 22 5.60 -3.96 -5.83
C VAL A 22 6.18 -2.97 -6.83
N MET A 23 7.50 -2.94 -7.04
CA MET A 23 8.14 -1.97 -7.94
C MET A 23 7.59 -2.03 -9.38
N PRO A 24 7.33 -3.20 -10.00
CA PRO A 24 6.72 -3.26 -11.32
C PRO A 24 5.32 -2.64 -11.39
N GLN A 25 4.56 -2.63 -10.29
CA GLN A 25 3.21 -2.06 -10.27
C GLN A 25 3.24 -0.53 -10.31
N ILE A 26 4.29 0.07 -9.74
CA ILE A 26 4.54 1.52 -9.85
C ILE A 26 4.74 1.87 -11.33
N GLN A 27 5.55 1.09 -12.05
CA GLN A 27 5.75 1.29 -13.49
C GLN A 27 4.44 1.17 -14.25
N ARG A 28 3.58 0.19 -13.93
CA ARG A 28 2.27 0.05 -14.57
C ARG A 28 1.35 1.27 -14.38
N PHE A 29 1.44 1.98 -13.26
CA PHE A 29 0.75 3.26 -13.09
C PHE A 29 1.33 4.34 -14.00
N MET A 30 2.66 4.45 -14.05
CA MET A 30 3.36 5.42 -14.91
C MET A 30 3.04 5.20 -16.39
N ASP A 31 3.11 3.95 -16.86
CA ASP A 31 2.79 3.55 -18.24
C ASP A 31 1.33 3.84 -18.59
N GLY A 32 0.44 3.79 -17.61
CA GLY A 32 -0.96 4.16 -17.74
C GLY A 32 -1.24 5.66 -17.72
N GLY A 33 -0.22 6.50 -17.54
CA GLY A 33 -0.33 7.98 -17.55
C GLY A 33 -0.58 8.62 -16.18
N ALA A 34 -0.44 7.86 -15.08
CA ALA A 34 -0.59 8.41 -13.73
C ALA A 34 0.58 9.31 -13.34
N LYS A 35 0.31 10.31 -12.50
CA LYS A 35 1.36 10.88 -11.63
C LYS A 35 1.48 10.03 -10.38
N VAL A 36 2.65 9.52 -10.06
CA VAL A 36 2.87 8.72 -8.85
C VAL A 36 3.71 9.50 -7.82
N VAL A 37 3.18 9.65 -6.61
CA VAL A 37 3.87 10.30 -5.47
C VAL A 37 4.34 9.22 -4.50
N PRO A 38 5.65 8.92 -4.43
CA PRO A 38 6.18 7.90 -3.52
C PRO A 38 6.18 8.40 -2.07
N ILE A 39 5.70 7.55 -1.15
CA ILE A 39 5.71 7.81 0.30
C ILE A 39 6.37 6.61 0.97
N VAL A 40 7.30 6.81 1.89
CA VAL A 40 8.03 5.71 2.52
C VAL A 40 8.02 5.80 4.04
N SER A 41 7.99 4.64 4.70
CA SER A 41 8.19 4.57 6.15
C SER A 41 9.68 4.60 6.53
N ALA A 42 9.99 4.91 7.79
CA ALA A 42 11.36 4.88 8.30
C ALA A 42 12.05 3.51 8.16
N SER A 43 11.28 2.41 8.16
CA SER A 43 11.83 1.07 7.93
C SER A 43 12.39 0.91 6.52
N VAL A 44 11.82 1.58 5.52
CA VAL A 44 12.31 1.53 4.13
C VAL A 44 13.54 2.41 3.98
N LEU A 45 13.59 3.55 4.69
CA LEU A 45 14.70 4.50 4.64
C LEU A 45 15.99 3.97 5.27
N ASN A 46 15.89 3.16 6.31
CA ASN A 46 17.03 2.90 7.21
C ASN A 46 17.42 1.42 7.30
N THR A 47 16.77 0.51 6.56
CA THR A 47 16.99 -0.92 6.73
C THR A 47 17.47 -1.57 5.44
N ASP A 48 18.73 -1.99 5.44
CA ASP A 48 19.26 -2.89 4.43
C ASP A 48 18.86 -4.33 4.77
N THR A 49 18.53 -5.10 3.74
CA THR A 49 18.17 -6.51 3.89
C THR A 49 18.82 -7.34 2.80
N ARG A 50 18.74 -8.67 2.94
CA ARG A 50 19.15 -9.59 1.86
C ARG A 50 18.42 -9.38 0.53
N PHE A 51 17.29 -8.66 0.53
CA PHE A 51 16.49 -8.39 -0.67
C PHE A 51 16.96 -7.13 -1.41
N GLY A 52 17.78 -6.29 -0.77
CA GLY A 52 18.26 -5.03 -1.34
C GLY A 52 18.57 -4.00 -0.25
N THR A 53 19.33 -2.98 -0.64
CA THR A 53 19.65 -1.84 0.22
C THR A 53 18.57 -0.77 0.14
N SER A 54 18.40 -0.02 1.22
CA SER A 54 17.51 1.14 1.25
C SER A 54 17.81 2.11 0.10
N GLU A 55 19.09 2.43 -0.10
CA GLU A 55 19.54 3.34 -1.15
C GLU A 55 19.07 2.91 -2.55
N ASN A 56 19.20 1.62 -2.87
CA ASN A 56 18.79 1.09 -4.17
C ASN A 56 17.28 1.20 -4.38
N TRP A 57 16.49 0.90 -3.34
CA TRP A 57 15.03 1.02 -3.42
C TRP A 57 14.57 2.46 -3.57
N LEU A 58 15.15 3.39 -2.81
CA LEU A 58 14.83 4.81 -2.90
C LEU A 58 15.23 5.39 -4.26
N LYS A 59 16.41 5.01 -4.77
CA LYS A 59 16.85 5.40 -6.12
C LYS A 59 15.88 4.88 -7.18
N GLN A 60 15.51 3.60 -7.13
CA GLN A 60 14.56 3.01 -8.07
C GLN A 60 13.19 3.71 -8.02
N LEU A 61 12.67 4.05 -6.82
CA LEU A 61 11.42 4.78 -6.69
C LEU A 61 11.49 6.17 -7.34
N LYS A 62 12.59 6.88 -7.12
CA LYS A 62 12.79 8.21 -7.71
C LYS A 62 12.94 8.12 -9.23
N ASP A 63 13.69 7.13 -9.72
CA ASP A 63 13.91 6.91 -11.14
C ASP A 63 12.60 6.54 -11.88
N ILE A 64 11.75 5.68 -11.28
CA ILE A 64 10.46 5.28 -11.87
C ILE A 64 9.46 6.45 -11.84
N THR A 65 9.32 7.11 -10.70
CA THR A 65 8.22 8.07 -10.49
C THR A 65 8.55 9.49 -10.95
N GLY A 66 9.84 9.84 -11.02
CA GLY A 66 10.29 11.22 -11.27
C GLY A 66 9.87 12.22 -10.19
N ASN A 67 9.37 11.77 -9.03
CA ASN A 67 8.90 12.62 -7.93
C ASN A 67 9.78 12.46 -6.69
N ASP A 68 9.86 13.52 -5.87
CA ASP A 68 10.51 13.43 -4.58
C ASP A 68 9.74 12.53 -3.61
N ILE A 69 10.48 11.85 -2.74
CA ILE A 69 9.94 10.87 -1.80
C ILE A 69 9.50 11.58 -0.51
N ILE A 70 8.22 11.41 -0.17
CA ILE A 70 7.68 11.84 1.12
C ILE A 70 8.16 10.85 2.19
N SER A 71 9.03 11.31 3.07
CA SER A 71 9.71 10.48 4.06
C SER A 71 9.55 10.96 5.51
N THR A 72 8.88 12.11 5.71
CA THR A 72 8.58 12.66 7.04
C THR A 72 7.09 12.90 7.22
N ILE A 73 6.64 12.98 8.49
CA ILE A 73 5.25 13.33 8.82
C ILE A 73 4.91 14.73 8.34
N VAL A 74 5.86 15.67 8.44
CA VAL A 74 5.69 17.07 8.02
C VAL A 74 5.41 17.14 6.53
N ASP A 75 6.12 16.37 5.71
CA ASP A 75 5.93 16.35 4.26
C ASP A 75 4.62 15.66 3.83
N ALA A 76 4.08 14.77 4.68
CA ALA A 76 2.84 14.04 4.41
C ALA A 76 1.57 14.82 4.80
N GLU A 77 1.66 15.77 5.74
CA GLU A 77 0.52 16.56 6.21
C GLU A 77 -0.16 17.37 5.07
N PRO A 78 0.59 18.07 4.19
CA PRO A 78 0.03 18.86 3.10
C PRO A 78 -0.84 18.08 2.11
N LEU A 79 -0.72 16.75 2.05
CA LEU A 79 -1.57 15.89 1.21
C LEU A 79 -3.07 16.05 1.54
N GLY A 80 -3.39 16.42 2.79
CA GLY A 80 -4.77 16.64 3.24
C GLY A 80 -5.36 17.92 2.66
N PRO A 81 -4.84 19.10 3.01
CA PRO A 81 -5.34 20.39 2.51
C PRO A 81 -5.25 20.53 0.98
N SER A 82 -4.15 20.06 0.37
CA SER A 82 -3.96 20.17 -1.08
C SER A 82 -4.89 19.28 -1.90
N LYS A 83 -5.40 18.20 -1.30
CA LYS A 83 -6.16 17.15 -2.01
C LYS A 83 -5.39 16.67 -3.25
N LEU A 84 -4.09 16.46 -3.11
CA LEU A 84 -3.23 16.09 -4.24
C LEU A 84 -3.54 14.70 -4.80
N LEU A 85 -3.80 13.72 -3.94
CA LEU A 85 -3.93 12.30 -4.34
C LEU A 85 -5.38 11.93 -4.63
N ASP A 86 -5.65 11.37 -5.81
CA ASP A 86 -6.97 10.81 -6.14
C ASP A 86 -7.20 9.47 -5.42
N VAL A 87 -6.14 8.66 -5.31
CA VAL A 87 -6.10 7.39 -4.58
C VAL A 87 -4.76 7.25 -3.88
N LEU A 88 -4.76 6.65 -2.69
CA LEU A 88 -3.55 6.29 -1.97
C LEU A 88 -3.54 4.77 -1.82
N THR A 89 -2.45 4.12 -2.17
CA THR A 89 -2.22 2.70 -1.89
C THR A 89 -1.10 2.53 -0.88
N ILE A 90 -1.25 1.59 0.06
CA ILE A 90 -0.17 1.13 0.96
C ILE A 90 0.21 -0.28 0.54
N ALA A 91 1.36 -0.42 -0.11
CA ALA A 91 1.83 -1.67 -0.69
C ALA A 91 3.37 -1.82 -0.58
N PRO A 92 3.86 -2.81 0.18
CA PRO A 92 3.11 -3.65 1.11
C PRO A 92 2.59 -2.85 2.32
N CYS A 93 1.47 -3.29 2.89
CA CYS A 93 0.98 -2.87 4.19
C CYS A 93 1.29 -3.95 5.24
N THR A 94 2.35 -3.72 6.04
CA THR A 94 2.75 -4.67 7.09
C THR A 94 1.69 -4.85 8.18
N GLY A 95 1.78 -5.91 8.97
CA GLY A 95 0.92 -6.13 10.14
C GLY A 95 1.00 -4.98 11.16
N ASN A 96 2.19 -4.41 11.38
CA ASN A 96 2.35 -3.24 12.24
C ASN A 96 1.59 -2.01 11.69
N THR A 97 1.75 -1.69 10.40
CA THR A 97 1.01 -0.59 9.77
C THR A 97 -0.49 -0.85 9.78
N THR A 98 -0.92 -2.07 9.50
CA THR A 98 -2.33 -2.50 9.54
C THR A 98 -2.92 -2.26 10.92
N SER A 99 -2.25 -2.73 11.98
CA SER A 99 -2.67 -2.54 13.36
C SER A 99 -2.75 -1.06 13.74
N LYS A 100 -1.71 -0.28 13.44
CA LYS A 100 -1.68 1.16 13.73
C LYS A 100 -2.79 1.92 13.01
N LEU A 101 -3.00 1.64 11.72
CA LEU A 101 -4.05 2.26 10.91
C LEU A 101 -5.45 1.93 11.46
N ALA A 102 -5.71 0.65 11.78
CA ALA A 102 -6.98 0.20 12.35
C ALA A 102 -7.32 0.83 13.71
N ASN A 103 -6.30 1.35 14.42
CA ASN A 103 -6.44 2.02 15.71
C ASN A 103 -6.09 3.52 15.63
N ALA A 104 -6.16 4.11 14.44
CA ALA A 104 -6.02 5.55 14.18
C ALA A 104 -4.70 6.19 14.65
N MET A 105 -3.62 5.42 14.73
CA MET A 105 -2.28 5.96 14.99
C MET A 105 -1.69 6.58 13.72
N THR A 106 -0.96 7.69 13.87
CA THR A 106 -0.40 8.45 12.73
C THR A 106 1.05 8.85 12.96
N ASP A 107 1.86 7.92 13.46
CA ASP A 107 3.25 8.10 13.88
C ASP A 107 4.29 7.81 12.77
N SER A 108 3.85 7.78 11.51
CA SER A 108 4.73 7.62 10.35
C SER A 108 4.22 8.42 9.15
N PRO A 109 5.08 8.74 8.15
CA PRO A 109 4.67 9.45 6.94
C PRO A 109 3.54 8.73 6.20
N VAL A 110 3.62 7.40 6.13
CA VAL A 110 2.60 6.54 5.51
C VAL A 110 1.25 6.64 6.23
N LEU A 111 1.24 6.55 7.56
CA LEU A 111 0.00 6.67 8.33
C LEU A 111 -0.56 8.10 8.32
N MET A 112 0.31 9.12 8.29
CA MET A 112 -0.12 10.51 8.11
C MET A 112 -0.76 10.72 6.73
N ALA A 113 -0.15 10.20 5.66
CA ALA A 113 -0.73 10.23 4.32
C ALA A 113 -2.10 9.52 4.27
N ALA A 114 -2.23 8.36 4.93
CA ALA A 114 -3.50 7.64 5.05
C ALA A 114 -4.57 8.48 5.77
N LYS A 115 -4.22 9.11 6.89
CA LYS A 115 -5.11 10.03 7.62
C LYS A 115 -5.54 11.20 6.74
N SER A 116 -4.59 11.82 6.04
CA SER A 116 -4.81 12.94 5.12
C SER A 116 -5.73 12.57 3.96
N GLN A 117 -5.59 11.34 3.42
CA GLN A 117 -6.47 10.81 2.38
C GLN A 117 -7.89 10.62 2.91
N MET A 118 -8.04 9.96 4.06
CA MET A 118 -9.34 9.69 4.69
C MET A 118 -10.08 10.97 5.11
N ARG A 119 -9.34 12.02 5.53
CA ARG A 119 -9.91 13.36 5.81
C ARG A 119 -10.77 13.89 4.66
N ASN A 120 -10.40 13.55 3.43
CA ASN A 120 -11.05 14.03 2.22
C ASN A 120 -12.11 13.05 1.67
N GLY A 121 -12.40 11.95 2.36
CA GLY A 121 -13.30 10.89 1.88
C GLY A 121 -12.80 10.22 0.60
N ARG A 122 -11.48 10.24 0.37
CA ARG A 122 -10.86 9.68 -0.84
C ARG A 122 -10.38 8.25 -0.59
N PRO A 123 -10.33 7.41 -1.64
CA PRO A 123 -10.01 6.00 -1.50
C PRO A 123 -8.59 5.76 -0.96
N LEU A 124 -8.50 4.86 0.02
CA LEU A 124 -7.30 4.24 0.54
C LEU A 124 -7.34 2.75 0.22
N VAL A 125 -6.31 2.23 -0.45
CA VAL A 125 -6.21 0.84 -0.88
C VAL A 125 -5.07 0.14 -0.12
N LEU A 126 -5.34 -1.03 0.44
CA LEU A 126 -4.39 -1.75 1.28
C LEU A 126 -3.97 -3.06 0.61
N ALA A 127 -2.67 -3.24 0.38
CA ALA A 127 -2.08 -4.51 -0.03
C ALA A 127 -1.42 -5.16 1.18
N ILE A 128 -2.19 -5.87 2.00
CA ILE A 128 -1.71 -6.47 3.26
C ILE A 128 -0.59 -7.49 3.00
N SER A 129 0.39 -7.53 3.89
CA SER A 129 1.48 -8.50 3.88
C SER A 129 1.94 -8.76 5.30
N THR A 130 1.42 -9.82 5.92
CA THR A 130 1.71 -10.13 7.32
C THR A 130 1.48 -11.59 7.67
N ASN A 131 2.29 -12.14 8.57
CA ASN A 131 2.24 -13.54 8.98
C ASN A 131 1.27 -13.81 10.16
N ASP A 132 0.67 -12.77 10.74
CA ASP A 132 -0.32 -12.85 11.83
C ASP A 132 -1.71 -12.36 11.40
N GLY A 133 -1.97 -12.34 10.09
CA GLY A 133 -3.20 -11.84 9.48
C GLY A 133 -4.47 -12.59 9.89
N LEU A 134 -4.40 -13.92 10.07
CA LEU A 134 -5.47 -14.72 10.68
C LEU A 134 -5.28 -14.90 12.21
N GLY A 135 -4.31 -14.21 12.80
CA GLY A 135 -4.04 -14.17 14.24
C GLY A 135 -4.46 -12.83 14.86
N LEU A 136 -3.56 -12.18 15.59
CA LEU A 136 -3.85 -10.91 16.29
C LEU A 136 -4.28 -9.78 15.33
N ASN A 137 -3.79 -9.79 14.09
CA ASN A 137 -4.20 -8.78 13.11
C ASN A 137 -5.55 -9.06 12.44
N ALA A 138 -6.17 -10.22 12.65
CA ALA A 138 -7.48 -10.53 12.07
C ALA A 138 -8.54 -9.49 12.47
N ALA A 139 -8.55 -9.08 13.73
CA ALA A 139 -9.45 -8.04 14.22
C ALA A 139 -9.18 -6.66 13.58
N ASN A 140 -7.91 -6.33 13.33
CA ASN A 140 -7.53 -5.07 12.69
C ASN A 140 -7.91 -5.05 11.21
N ILE A 141 -7.70 -6.16 10.49
CA ILE A 141 -8.13 -6.33 9.11
C ILE A 141 -9.66 -6.21 9.04
N ALA A 142 -10.40 -6.89 9.92
CA ALA A 142 -11.86 -6.83 9.97
C ALA A 142 -12.39 -5.41 10.25
N LYS A 143 -11.76 -4.65 11.16
CA LYS A 143 -12.09 -3.23 11.42
C LYS A 143 -11.94 -2.39 10.15
N LEU A 144 -10.85 -2.58 9.40
CA LEU A 144 -10.56 -1.83 8.19
C LEU A 144 -11.47 -2.26 7.01
N LEU A 145 -11.85 -3.53 6.94
CA LEU A 145 -12.74 -4.09 5.91
C LEU A 145 -14.09 -3.37 5.81
N VAL A 146 -14.64 -2.97 6.96
CA VAL A 146 -15.96 -2.33 7.06
C VAL A 146 -15.88 -0.80 7.11
N ALA A 147 -14.68 -0.23 7.07
CA ALA A 147 -14.47 1.22 7.14
C ALA A 147 -14.78 1.89 5.79
N LYS A 148 -15.38 3.08 5.84
CA LYS A 148 -15.69 3.86 4.62
C LYS A 148 -14.39 4.27 3.91
N HIS A 149 -14.41 4.16 2.58
CA HIS A 149 -13.32 4.56 1.68
C HIS A 149 -12.02 3.75 1.82
N ILE A 150 -12.03 2.66 2.58
CA ILE A 150 -10.92 1.71 2.65
C ILE A 150 -11.26 0.50 1.77
N TYR A 151 -10.30 0.09 0.95
CA TYR A 151 -10.40 -1.02 0.02
C TYR A 151 -9.17 -1.91 0.16
N PHE A 152 -9.29 -3.14 -0.29
CA PHE A 152 -8.22 -4.13 -0.23
C PHE A 152 -7.84 -4.59 -1.64
N VAL A 153 -6.54 -4.72 -1.87
CA VAL A 153 -6.07 -5.55 -2.98
C VAL A 153 -6.42 -7.00 -2.65
N PRO A 154 -6.96 -7.79 -3.59
CA PRO A 154 -7.33 -9.17 -3.31
C PRO A 154 -6.19 -9.95 -2.64
N PHE A 155 -6.51 -10.70 -1.58
CA PHE A 155 -5.52 -11.34 -0.73
C PHE A 155 -5.95 -12.74 -0.30
N GLY A 156 -4.96 -13.51 0.16
CA GLY A 156 -5.15 -14.87 0.66
C GLY A 156 -3.91 -15.39 1.37
N GLN A 157 -3.97 -16.64 1.84
CA GLN A 157 -2.80 -17.30 2.41
C GLN A 157 -1.74 -17.55 1.32
N ASP A 158 -0.48 -17.27 1.63
CA ASP A 158 0.64 -17.43 0.70
C ASP A 158 1.41 -18.74 0.91
N ASN A 159 1.43 -19.25 2.14
CA ASN A 159 1.97 -20.57 2.49
C ASN A 159 1.17 -21.14 3.67
N PRO A 160 0.02 -21.78 3.43
CA PRO A 160 -0.87 -22.25 4.50
C PRO A 160 -0.20 -23.23 5.47
N GLU A 161 0.65 -24.13 4.96
CA GLU A 161 1.33 -25.14 5.79
C GLU A 161 2.47 -24.52 6.63
N GLY A 162 3.32 -23.71 6.01
CA GLY A 162 4.48 -23.12 6.70
C GLY A 162 4.16 -21.87 7.52
N LYS A 163 3.08 -21.16 7.18
CA LYS A 163 2.66 -19.90 7.81
C LYS A 163 1.12 -19.81 7.85
N PRO A 164 0.44 -20.63 8.67
CA PRO A 164 -1.02 -20.76 8.64
C PRO A 164 -1.77 -19.45 8.87
N ASN A 165 -1.21 -18.52 9.65
CA ASN A 165 -1.84 -17.22 9.91
C ASN A 165 -1.49 -16.13 8.89
N SER A 166 -0.68 -16.44 7.88
CA SER A 166 -0.17 -15.46 6.94
C SER A 166 -1.20 -15.09 5.88
N LEU A 167 -1.34 -13.78 5.64
CA LEU A 167 -2.13 -13.20 4.56
C LEU A 167 -1.29 -12.23 3.78
N VAL A 168 -1.28 -12.41 2.46
CA VAL A 168 -0.56 -11.53 1.53
C VAL A 168 -1.48 -11.18 0.37
N ALA A 169 -1.46 -9.91 -0.04
CA ALA A 169 -2.17 -9.42 -1.20
C ALA A 169 -1.50 -9.89 -2.50
N ARG A 170 -2.30 -10.10 -3.54
CA ARG A 170 -1.82 -10.28 -4.91
C ARG A 170 -1.38 -8.93 -5.47
N MET A 171 -0.10 -8.60 -5.28
CA MET A 171 0.47 -7.28 -5.62
C MET A 171 0.21 -6.87 -7.08
N GLU A 172 0.16 -7.83 -8.01
CA GLU A 172 -0.21 -7.60 -9.41
C GLU A 172 -1.59 -6.98 -9.61
N LEU A 173 -2.49 -7.06 -8.64
CA LEU A 173 -3.83 -6.47 -8.71
C LEU A 173 -3.90 -5.07 -8.05
N ILE A 174 -2.77 -4.49 -7.64
CA ILE A 174 -2.73 -3.14 -7.05
C ILE A 174 -3.36 -2.10 -7.97
N PRO A 175 -2.99 -2.00 -9.27
CA PRO A 175 -3.61 -1.02 -10.16
C PRO A 175 -5.12 -1.23 -10.32
N GLU A 176 -5.56 -2.47 -10.53
CA GLU A 176 -6.98 -2.83 -10.69
C GLU A 176 -7.79 -2.48 -9.44
N ALA A 177 -7.26 -2.77 -8.25
CA ALA A 177 -7.90 -2.44 -6.98
C ALA A 177 -8.00 -0.92 -6.78
N CYS A 178 -6.96 -0.17 -7.12
CA CYS A 178 -6.99 1.29 -7.09
C CYS A 178 -8.00 1.86 -8.07
N TYR A 179 -8.12 1.29 -9.27
CA TYR A 179 -9.05 1.75 -10.29
C TYR A 179 -10.51 1.51 -9.86
N ALA A 180 -10.79 0.35 -9.26
CA ALA A 180 -12.10 0.07 -8.67
C ALA A 180 -12.42 1.03 -7.50
N ALA A 181 -11.44 1.29 -6.64
CA ALA A 181 -11.60 2.17 -5.48
C ALA A 181 -11.92 3.63 -5.88
N LEU A 182 -11.36 4.12 -7.00
CA LEU A 182 -11.74 5.42 -7.59
C LEU A 182 -13.22 5.49 -7.98
N GLN A 183 -13.85 4.35 -8.27
CA GLN A 183 -15.28 4.23 -8.58
C GLN A 183 -16.14 3.94 -7.33
N GLY A 184 -15.55 3.99 -6.14
CA GLY A 184 -16.24 3.65 -4.89
C GLY A 184 -16.49 2.15 -4.72
N LYS A 185 -15.73 1.29 -5.41
CA LYS A 185 -15.96 -0.16 -5.46
C LYS A 185 -14.75 -0.94 -4.94
N GLN A 186 -15.03 -1.98 -4.16
CA GLN A 186 -14.06 -3.02 -3.85
C GLN A 186 -13.89 -3.95 -5.06
N LEU A 187 -12.65 -4.19 -5.48
CA LEU A 187 -12.34 -5.19 -6.49
C LEU A 187 -12.74 -6.59 -6.00
N GLN A 188 -13.40 -7.37 -6.85
CA GLN A 188 -13.83 -8.73 -6.57
C GLN A 188 -13.22 -9.73 -7.58
N PRO A 189 -12.95 -10.99 -7.17
CA PRO A 189 -13.06 -11.51 -5.80
C PRO A 189 -11.97 -10.89 -4.90
N MET A 190 -12.35 -10.49 -3.67
CA MET A 190 -11.38 -9.96 -2.69
C MET A 190 -10.59 -11.09 -2.02
N ILE A 191 -11.24 -12.21 -1.68
CA ILE A 191 -10.60 -13.36 -1.07
C ILE A 191 -10.23 -14.35 -2.18
N ILE A 192 -8.95 -14.74 -2.22
CA ILE A 192 -8.38 -15.58 -3.27
C ILE A 192 -7.45 -16.65 -2.68
N GLU A 193 -7.15 -17.68 -3.47
CA GLU A 193 -6.09 -18.63 -3.16
C GLU A 193 -4.76 -18.09 -3.69
N ARG A 194 -3.98 -17.41 -2.84
CA ARG A 194 -2.71 -16.82 -3.27
C ARG A 194 -1.61 -17.88 -3.47
N PHE A 195 -1.64 -18.96 -2.69
CA PHE A 195 -0.68 -20.07 -2.76
C PHE A 195 -0.73 -20.87 -4.09
N HIS A 196 -1.75 -20.68 -4.94
CA HIS A 196 -1.89 -21.34 -6.24
C HIS A 196 -1.36 -20.52 -7.44
N SER A 197 -0.73 -19.37 -7.21
CA SER A 197 -0.30 -18.45 -8.27
C SER A 197 1.20 -18.22 -8.32
N ALA A 198 1.97 -19.28 -8.07
CA ALA A 198 3.41 -19.31 -8.33
C ALA A 198 3.68 -19.55 -9.82
#